data_AF-A0A165WRQ8-F1
#
_entry.id   AF-A0A165WRQ8-F1
#
_cell.length_a   1.000
_cell.length_b   1.000
_cell.length_c   1.000
_cell.angle_alpha   90.00
_cell.angle_beta   90.00
_cell.angle_gamma   90.00
#
_symmetry.space_group_name_H-M   'P 1'
#
loop_
_entity.id
_entity.type
_entity.pdbx_description
1 polymer ?
#
loop_
_entity_poly.entity_id
_entity_poly.type
_entity_poly.pdbx_seq_one_letter_code
_entity_poly.pdbx_strand_id
1 'polypeptide(L)'
;MRIPQKCINLRGLAVVGFGRPLTSDIPPRTDNDFWSCPTLRPSHVTVYQADCRLFQDYSLPAPLALRNCTHLSLQHLETDLAPASHLLTLLPTVTHLAFYYFLPHLFQIRNLKSICRKDNGLQLILLVHFIPPKFWHTFVDLYGTSPMSQPHFKSKWERKDRRIALLNIQSPKSAIYHVWGRNATGSEDIWELGRRRLQDIA
;
A
#
# COMPACT_ATOMS: atom_id res chain seq x y z
N MET A 1 -13.77 21.90 0.27
CA MET A 1 -12.30 21.96 0.09
C MET A 1 -12.06 22.13 -1.41
N ARG A 2 -11.59 23.31 -1.87
CA ARG A 2 -11.35 23.55 -3.31
C ARG A 2 -10.16 22.72 -3.76
N ILE A 3 -10.35 21.90 -4.78
CA ILE A 3 -9.34 20.99 -5.29
C ILE A 3 -8.41 21.75 -6.22
N PRO A 4 -7.09 21.48 -6.20
CA PRO A 4 -6.15 22.33 -6.86
C PRO A 4 -6.14 22.01 -8.36
N GLN A 5 -7.00 22.68 -9.12
CA GLN A 5 -6.91 22.78 -10.59
C GLN A 5 -5.53 23.29 -11.06
N LYS A 6 -4.67 23.75 -10.15
CA LYS A 6 -3.31 24.26 -10.39
C LYS A 6 -2.18 23.22 -10.24
N CYS A 7 -2.47 21.97 -9.85
CA CYS A 7 -1.43 20.96 -9.56
C CYS A 7 -1.19 19.99 -10.73
N ILE A 8 -0.89 20.52 -11.93
CA ILE A 8 -0.69 19.72 -13.16
C ILE A 8 0.53 18.79 -13.08
N ASN A 9 1.52 19.12 -12.23
CA ASN A 9 2.76 18.35 -12.07
C ASN A 9 2.82 17.50 -10.79
N LEU A 10 1.68 17.20 -10.17
CA LEU A 10 1.66 16.40 -8.95
C LEU A 10 2.13 14.97 -9.24
N ARG A 11 3.30 14.59 -8.72
CA ARG A 11 3.88 13.23 -8.90
C ARG A 11 3.46 12.25 -7.80
N GLY A 12 3.38 12.76 -6.57
CA GLY A 12 3.02 12.00 -5.37
C GLY A 12 1.77 12.56 -4.72
N LEU A 13 0.92 11.68 -4.21
CA LEU A 13 -0.32 12.05 -3.55
C LEU A 13 -0.55 11.13 -2.33
N ALA A 14 -0.90 11.70 -1.19
CA ALA A 14 -1.36 10.94 -0.03
C ALA A 14 -2.77 11.38 0.39
N VAL A 15 -3.64 10.42 0.67
CA VAL A 15 -5.06 10.66 0.98
C VAL A 15 -5.57 9.74 2.09
N VAL A 16 -6.67 10.15 2.74
CA VAL A 16 -7.39 9.35 3.73
C VAL A 16 -8.62 8.72 3.09
N GLY A 17 -8.66 7.39 3.06
CA GLY A 17 -9.76 6.59 2.53
C GLY A 17 -10.05 6.86 1.06
N PHE A 18 -11.14 6.25 0.58
CA PHE A 18 -11.69 6.50 -0.76
C PHE A 18 -12.90 7.45 -0.71
N GLY A 19 -12.90 8.41 0.23
CA GLY A 19 -14.00 9.39 0.37
C GLY A 19 -15.24 8.88 1.11
N ARG A 20 -15.13 7.81 1.91
CA ARG A 20 -16.19 7.40 2.84
C ARG A 20 -16.12 8.25 4.12
N PRO A 21 -17.22 8.89 4.57
CA PRO A 21 -17.29 9.43 5.91
C PRO A 21 -17.06 8.31 6.93
N LEU A 22 -16.23 8.52 7.95
CA LEU A 22 -15.85 7.50 8.94
C LEU A 22 -17.04 6.84 9.67
N THR A 23 -18.25 7.38 9.54
CA THR A 23 -19.43 7.03 10.34
C THR A 23 -20.70 6.73 9.53
N SER A 24 -20.66 6.56 8.20
CA SER A 24 -21.89 6.28 7.42
C SER A 24 -21.87 4.95 6.65
N ASP A 25 -23.05 4.31 6.60
CA ASP A 25 -23.37 3.13 5.76
C ASP A 25 -23.72 3.52 4.31
N ILE A 26 -23.50 4.79 3.96
CA ILE A 26 -23.76 5.31 2.63
C ILE A 26 -22.56 4.98 1.73
N PRO A 27 -22.78 4.60 0.45
CA PRO A 27 -21.70 4.42 -0.50
C PRO A 27 -20.77 5.64 -0.55
N PRO A 28 -19.44 5.44 -0.66
CA PRO A 28 -18.50 6.55 -0.77
C PRO A 28 -18.78 7.37 -2.04
N ARG A 29 -18.66 8.69 -1.91
CA ARG A 29 -18.72 9.60 -3.06
C ARG A 29 -17.38 9.61 -3.79
N THR A 30 -17.18 8.64 -4.68
CA THR A 30 -16.03 8.58 -5.59
C THR A 30 -16.18 9.52 -6.80
N ASP A 31 -17.35 10.14 -6.95
CA ASP A 31 -17.68 11.18 -7.92
C ASP A 31 -17.28 12.59 -7.47
N ASN A 32 -16.74 12.74 -6.26
CA ASN A 32 -16.29 14.04 -5.77
C ASN A 32 -15.17 14.59 -6.65
N ASP A 33 -15.04 15.92 -6.67
CA ASP A 33 -14.07 16.66 -7.48
C ASP A 33 -12.64 16.10 -7.42
N PHE A 34 -12.27 15.36 -6.37
CA PHE A 34 -10.92 14.84 -6.14
C PHE A 34 -10.70 13.57 -6.95
N TRP A 35 -11.54 12.57 -6.70
CA TRP A 35 -11.47 11.28 -7.34
C TRP A 35 -11.92 11.33 -8.79
N SER A 36 -12.72 12.34 -9.16
CA SER A 36 -13.19 12.57 -10.52
C SER A 36 -12.35 13.58 -11.32
N CYS A 37 -11.27 14.14 -10.76
CA CYS A 37 -10.45 15.13 -11.47
C CYS A 37 -9.63 14.50 -12.63
N PRO A 38 -9.92 14.81 -13.90
CA PRO A 38 -9.19 14.20 -15.02
C PRO A 38 -7.78 14.77 -15.24
N THR A 39 -7.52 15.95 -14.67
CA THR A 39 -6.22 16.64 -14.76
C THR A 39 -5.26 16.22 -13.67
N LEU A 40 -5.76 15.59 -12.59
CA LEU A 40 -4.94 15.05 -11.50
C LEU A 40 -4.41 13.67 -11.90
N ARG A 41 -3.13 13.58 -12.25
CA ARG A 41 -2.50 12.34 -12.75
C ARG A 41 -1.22 11.96 -11.97
N PRO A 42 -1.32 11.69 -10.66
CA PRO A 42 -0.17 11.26 -9.87
C PRO A 42 0.36 9.91 -10.34
N SER A 43 1.67 9.78 -10.43
CA SER A 43 2.34 8.49 -10.69
C SER A 43 2.38 7.61 -9.44
N HIS A 44 2.38 8.23 -8.25
CA HIS A 44 2.38 7.56 -6.96
C HIS A 44 1.22 8.05 -6.10
N VAL A 45 0.36 7.13 -5.66
CA VAL A 45 -0.71 7.42 -4.72
C VAL A 45 -0.60 6.53 -3.50
N THR A 46 -0.65 7.15 -2.33
CA THR A 46 -0.78 6.45 -1.05
C THR A 46 -2.16 6.71 -0.47
N VAL A 47 -2.94 5.65 -0.28
CA VAL A 47 -4.25 5.70 0.37
C VAL A 47 -4.13 5.11 1.75
N TYR A 48 -4.38 5.94 2.76
CA TYR A 48 -4.39 5.52 4.14
C TYR A 48 -5.79 5.18 4.62
N GLN A 49 -5.93 4.28 5.59
CA GLN A 49 -7.25 3.74 5.98
C GLN A 49 -8.05 3.26 4.74
N ALA A 50 -7.37 2.55 3.85
CA ALA A 50 -7.93 2.12 2.58
C ALA A 50 -8.94 0.98 2.79
N ASP A 51 -10.22 1.28 2.58
CA ASP A 51 -11.30 0.28 2.50
C ASP A 51 -11.57 -0.07 1.04
N CYS A 52 -10.92 -1.14 0.57
CA CYS A 52 -11.03 -1.59 -0.82
C CYS A 52 -12.35 -2.33 -1.11
N ARG A 53 -13.09 -2.77 -0.07
CA ARG A 53 -14.36 -3.49 -0.25
C ARG A 53 -15.41 -2.64 -0.94
N LEU A 54 -15.33 -1.32 -0.76
CA LEU A 54 -16.25 -0.37 -1.35
C LEU A 54 -16.37 -0.52 -2.87
N PHE A 55 -15.29 -0.88 -3.56
CA PHE A 55 -15.31 -1.09 -5.01
C PHE A 55 -16.09 -2.33 -5.42
N GLN A 56 -16.01 -3.39 -4.61
CA GLN A 56 -16.74 -4.62 -4.83
C GLN A 56 -18.20 -4.49 -4.38
N ASP A 57 -18.43 -4.04 -3.15
CA ASP A 57 -19.75 -3.99 -2.51
C ASP A 57 -20.71 -3.05 -3.24
N TYR A 58 -20.20 -1.92 -3.75
CA TYR A 58 -20.99 -0.92 -4.46
C TYR A 58 -20.72 -0.87 -5.97
N SER A 59 -19.96 -1.84 -6.52
CA SER A 59 -19.63 -1.92 -7.95
C SER A 59 -19.06 -0.60 -8.52
N LEU A 60 -18.17 0.05 -7.76
CA LEU A 60 -17.65 1.37 -8.12
C LEU A 60 -16.55 1.26 -9.19
N PRO A 61 -16.45 2.21 -10.13
CA PRO A 61 -15.35 2.27 -11.07
C PRO A 61 -14.04 2.66 -10.37
N ALA A 62 -12.91 2.40 -11.04
CA ALA A 62 -11.63 2.96 -10.63
C ALA A 62 -11.68 4.50 -10.57
N PRO A 63 -11.24 5.13 -9.47
CA PRO A 63 -11.14 6.59 -9.37
C PRO A 63 -10.26 7.15 -10.48
N LEU A 64 -10.68 8.26 -11.12
CA LEU A 64 -9.95 8.87 -12.23
C LEU A 64 -8.51 9.23 -11.85
N ALA A 65 -8.31 9.73 -10.63
CA ALA A 65 -6.98 10.06 -10.10
C ALA A 65 -6.04 8.85 -9.97
N LEU A 66 -6.57 7.61 -9.95
CA LEU A 66 -5.76 6.39 -9.87
C LEU A 66 -5.50 5.75 -11.24
N ARG A 67 -6.21 6.14 -12.31
CA ARG A 67 -6.11 5.46 -13.60
C ARG A 67 -4.72 5.48 -14.23
N ASN A 68 -3.91 6.50 -13.92
CA ASN A 68 -2.54 6.62 -14.40
C ASN A 68 -1.49 6.29 -13.33
N CYS A 69 -1.94 5.81 -12.17
CA CYS A 69 -1.08 5.50 -11.04
C CYS A 69 -0.27 4.24 -11.35
N THR A 70 1.06 4.33 -11.26
CA THR A 70 1.95 3.17 -11.41
C THR A 70 2.39 2.60 -10.07
N HIS A 71 2.42 3.45 -9.03
CA HIS A 71 2.85 3.13 -7.69
C HIS A 71 1.69 3.35 -6.72
N LEU A 72 1.05 2.27 -6.26
CA LEU A 72 -0.08 2.35 -5.33
C LEU A 72 0.35 1.82 -3.96
N SER A 73 0.20 2.63 -2.92
CA SER A 73 0.45 2.20 -1.55
C SER A 73 -0.83 2.28 -0.72
N LEU A 74 -1.16 1.22 0.00
CA LEU A 74 -2.41 1.08 0.75
C LEU A 74 -2.08 0.80 2.22
N GLN A 75 -2.46 1.69 3.13
CA GLN A 75 -2.53 1.31 4.54
C GLN A 75 -3.85 0.58 4.73
N HIS A 76 -3.73 -0.74 4.72
CA HIS A 76 -4.88 -1.63 4.81
C HIS A 76 -4.99 -2.13 6.23
N LEU A 77 -6.13 -1.85 6.86
CA LEU A 77 -6.42 -2.31 8.22
C LEU A 77 -6.85 -3.78 8.23
N GLU A 78 -7.33 -4.28 7.09
CA GLU A 78 -7.81 -5.64 6.99
C GLU A 78 -6.70 -6.61 6.61
N THR A 79 -6.88 -7.85 7.03
CA THR A 79 -5.93 -8.93 6.78
C THR A 79 -6.32 -9.73 5.53
N ASP A 80 -7.55 -9.58 5.04
CA ASP A 80 -8.00 -10.18 3.79
C ASP A 80 -7.72 -9.26 2.60
N LEU A 81 -6.91 -9.74 1.66
CA LEU A 81 -6.52 -8.99 0.47
C LEU A 81 -7.42 -9.21 -0.76
N ALA A 82 -8.50 -10.00 -0.66
CA ALA A 82 -9.43 -10.19 -1.77
C ALA A 82 -10.03 -8.87 -2.30
N PRO A 83 -10.45 -7.90 -1.46
CA PRO A 83 -10.99 -6.63 -1.94
C PRO A 83 -9.93 -5.77 -2.65
N ALA A 84 -8.70 -5.74 -2.13
CA ALA A 84 -7.59 -5.07 -2.79
C ALA A 84 -7.28 -5.70 -4.16
N SER A 85 -7.36 -7.03 -4.24
CA SER A 85 -7.21 -7.74 -5.52
C SER A 85 -8.29 -7.36 -6.54
N HIS A 86 -9.53 -7.10 -6.12
CA HIS A 86 -10.57 -6.60 -7.00
C HIS A 86 -10.26 -5.17 -7.48
N LEU A 87 -9.88 -4.26 -6.59
CA LEU A 87 -9.47 -2.89 -6.97
C LEU A 87 -8.34 -2.89 -8.02
N LEU A 88 -7.35 -3.77 -7.90
CA LEU A 88 -6.25 -3.86 -8.86
C LEU A 88 -6.73 -4.25 -10.27
N THR A 89 -7.80 -5.05 -10.40
CA THR A 89 -8.38 -5.35 -11.73
C THR A 89 -8.96 -4.11 -12.41
N LEU A 90 -9.29 -3.07 -11.65
CA LEU A 90 -9.76 -1.78 -12.16
C LEU A 90 -8.60 -0.82 -12.46
N LEU A 91 -7.39 -1.14 -12.00
CA LEU A 91 -6.20 -0.29 -12.05
C LEU A 91 -5.02 -1.01 -12.76
N PRO A 92 -5.16 -1.38 -14.04
CA PRO A 92 -4.16 -2.18 -14.76
C PRO A 92 -2.82 -1.47 -14.99
N THR A 93 -2.73 -0.18 -14.70
CA THR A 93 -1.51 0.63 -14.82
C THR A 93 -0.60 0.50 -13.60
N VAL A 94 -1.09 -0.06 -12.49
CA VAL A 94 -0.30 -0.26 -11.27
C VAL A 94 0.71 -1.38 -11.50
N THR A 95 1.99 -1.04 -11.38
CA THR A 95 3.11 -1.99 -11.49
C THR A 95 3.81 -2.22 -10.15
N HIS A 96 3.69 -1.27 -9.23
CA HIS A 96 4.29 -1.28 -7.91
C HIS A 96 3.20 -1.12 -6.85
N LEU A 97 3.07 -2.10 -5.97
CA LEU A 97 2.03 -2.15 -4.95
C LEU A 97 2.66 -2.26 -3.57
N ALA A 98 2.21 -1.47 -2.61
CA ALA A 98 2.65 -1.58 -1.22
C ALA A 98 1.46 -1.71 -0.28
N PHE A 99 1.57 -2.60 0.70
CA PHE A 99 0.62 -2.72 1.81
C PHE A 99 1.32 -2.38 3.12
N TYR A 100 0.77 -1.42 3.86
CA TYR A 100 1.27 -1.09 5.19
C TYR A 100 0.47 -1.80 6.27
N TYR A 101 1.17 -2.52 7.12
CA TYR A 101 0.63 -3.24 8.26
C TYR A 101 1.28 -2.79 9.56
N PHE A 102 0.48 -2.78 10.63
CA PHE A 102 0.98 -2.69 11.99
C PHE A 102 1.01 -4.08 12.61
N LEU A 103 1.97 -4.33 13.50
CA LEU A 103 1.95 -5.50 14.36
C LEU A 103 0.62 -5.59 15.13
N PRO A 104 -0.08 -6.74 15.16
CA PRO A 104 0.30 -8.05 14.61
C PRO A 104 -0.32 -8.40 13.23
N HIS A 105 -1.04 -7.48 12.58
CA HIS A 105 -1.92 -7.76 11.43
C HIS A 105 -1.20 -8.44 10.25
N LEU A 106 0.08 -8.15 10.01
CA LEU A 106 0.86 -8.81 8.94
C LEU A 106 0.78 -10.35 9.04
N PHE A 107 0.79 -10.92 10.25
CA PHE A 107 0.83 -12.37 10.42
C PHE A 107 -0.45 -13.07 9.96
N GLN A 108 -1.54 -12.32 9.86
CA GLN A 108 -2.87 -12.82 9.56
C GLN A 108 -3.25 -12.63 8.09
N ILE A 109 -2.34 -12.15 7.23
CA ILE A 109 -2.65 -11.87 5.82
C ILE A 109 -3.19 -13.12 5.11
N ARG A 110 -4.36 -12.96 4.50
CA ARG A 110 -5.07 -13.96 3.68
C ARG A 110 -5.13 -13.49 2.24
N ASN A 111 -5.38 -14.43 1.33
CA ASN A 111 -5.62 -14.17 -0.09
C ASN A 111 -4.51 -13.40 -0.84
N LEU A 112 -3.29 -13.28 -0.31
CA LEU A 112 -2.16 -12.67 -1.04
C LEU A 112 -1.90 -13.31 -2.43
N LYS A 113 -2.20 -14.60 -2.57
CA LYS A 113 -2.10 -15.31 -3.87
C LYS A 113 -3.03 -14.73 -4.94
N SER A 114 -4.17 -14.13 -4.59
CA SER A 114 -5.09 -13.56 -5.58
C SER A 114 -4.46 -12.34 -6.26
N ILE A 115 -3.77 -11.48 -5.50
CA ILE A 115 -3.01 -10.35 -6.04
C ILE A 115 -1.90 -10.85 -6.96
N CYS A 116 -1.15 -11.86 -6.52
CA CYS A 116 -0.03 -12.40 -7.29
C CYS A 116 -0.49 -13.01 -8.64
N ARG A 117 -1.64 -13.69 -8.67
CA ARG A 117 -2.11 -14.40 -9.88
C ARG A 117 -2.84 -13.52 -10.89
N LYS A 118 -3.54 -12.48 -10.43
CA LYS A 118 -4.47 -11.72 -11.28
C LYS A 118 -3.82 -10.62 -12.10
N ASP A 119 -2.61 -10.19 -11.74
CA ASP A 119 -1.99 -9.03 -12.37
C ASP A 119 -0.61 -9.38 -12.95
N ASN A 120 -0.57 -9.49 -14.27
CA ASN A 120 0.67 -9.72 -15.04
C ASN A 120 1.55 -8.47 -15.11
N GLY A 121 1.02 -7.28 -14.81
CA GLY A 121 1.74 -6.01 -14.84
C GLY A 121 2.49 -5.71 -13.54
N LEU A 122 2.11 -6.31 -12.41
CA LEU A 122 2.81 -6.12 -11.14
C LEU A 122 4.24 -6.64 -11.22
N GLN A 123 5.19 -5.75 -10.93
CA GLN A 123 6.63 -5.98 -10.89
C GLN A 123 7.15 -6.08 -9.45
N LEU A 124 6.55 -5.31 -8.53
CA LEU A 124 6.96 -5.26 -7.13
C LEU A 124 5.75 -5.20 -6.20
N ILE A 125 5.74 -6.07 -5.19
CA ILE A 125 4.75 -6.11 -4.13
C ILE A 125 5.47 -5.94 -2.79
N LEU A 126 5.22 -4.84 -2.10
CA LEU A 126 5.80 -4.57 -0.80
C LEU A 126 4.81 -4.90 0.31
N LEU A 127 5.27 -5.68 1.27
CA LEU A 127 4.63 -5.81 2.57
C LEU A 127 5.46 -4.98 3.55
N VAL A 128 4.96 -3.83 3.93
CA VAL A 128 5.64 -2.94 4.87
C VAL A 128 5.06 -3.17 6.25
N HIS A 129 5.88 -3.62 7.19
CA HIS A 129 5.47 -3.93 8.55
C HIS A 129 6.08 -2.95 9.53
N PHE A 130 5.24 -2.13 10.16
CA PHE A 130 5.64 -1.27 11.25
C PHE A 130 5.62 -2.02 12.58
N ILE A 131 6.79 -2.03 13.22
CA ILE A 131 7.01 -2.73 14.48
C ILE A 131 7.35 -1.68 15.55
N PRO A 132 6.54 -1.56 16.61
CA PRO A 132 6.84 -0.65 17.71
C PRO A 132 8.22 -0.95 18.32
N PRO A 133 9.02 0.07 18.71
CA PRO A 133 10.38 -0.16 19.23
C PRO A 133 10.46 -1.17 20.37
N LYS A 134 9.48 -1.13 21.29
CA LYS A 134 9.38 -2.07 22.43
C LYS A 134 9.22 -3.54 22.06
N PHE A 135 8.77 -3.84 20.84
CA PHE A 135 8.57 -5.21 20.34
C PHE A 135 9.62 -5.61 19.32
N TRP A 136 10.56 -4.72 18.99
CA TRP A 136 11.55 -4.96 17.93
C TRP A 136 12.43 -6.15 18.26
N HIS A 137 13.08 -6.16 19.43
CA HIS A 137 13.95 -7.26 19.85
C HIS A 137 13.21 -8.61 19.87
N THR A 138 12.06 -8.66 20.55
CA THR A 138 11.21 -9.85 20.59
C THR A 138 10.80 -10.34 19.19
N PHE A 139 10.51 -9.43 18.26
CA PHE A 139 10.20 -9.81 16.88
C PHE A 139 11.41 -10.42 16.16
N VAL A 140 12.59 -9.80 16.30
CA VAL A 140 13.83 -10.33 15.69
C VAL A 140 14.15 -11.71 16.27
N ASP A 141 14.03 -11.87 17.58
CA ASP A 141 14.35 -13.13 18.27
C ASP A 141 13.39 -14.26 17.89
N LEU A 142 12.08 -13.98 17.82
CA LEU A 142 11.06 -15.00 17.53
C LEU A 142 10.95 -15.34 16.04
N TYR A 143 11.14 -14.36 15.16
CA TYR A 143 10.86 -14.53 13.74
C TYR A 143 12.13 -14.57 12.89
N GLY A 144 13.31 -14.35 13.47
CA GLY A 144 14.65 -14.53 12.87
C GLY A 144 14.98 -13.55 11.72
N THR A 145 13.97 -13.04 11.03
CA THR A 145 14.10 -12.26 9.80
C THR A 145 13.81 -10.80 10.08
N SER A 146 14.78 -10.08 10.64
CA SER A 146 14.90 -8.67 10.27
C SER A 146 15.75 -8.61 9.01
N PRO A 147 15.31 -7.88 7.95
CA PRO A 147 16.17 -7.59 6.81
C PRO A 147 17.53 -7.01 7.23
N MET A 148 17.63 -6.40 8.42
CA MET A 148 18.87 -5.86 8.95
C MET A 148 19.78 -6.91 9.62
N SER A 149 19.24 -7.97 10.22
CA SER A 149 20.04 -8.99 10.93
C SER A 149 20.32 -10.23 10.08
N GLN A 150 19.44 -10.54 9.14
CA GLN A 150 19.50 -11.70 8.26
C GLN A 150 19.05 -11.32 6.84
N PRO A 151 19.80 -10.45 6.14
CA PRO A 151 19.38 -9.91 4.84
C PRO A 151 19.12 -10.98 3.79
N HIS A 152 19.79 -12.13 3.83
CA HIS A 152 19.65 -13.18 2.81
C HIS A 152 18.47 -14.15 3.04
N PHE A 153 17.82 -14.11 4.20
CA PHE A 153 16.75 -15.07 4.52
C PHE A 153 15.39 -14.59 3.99
N LYS A 154 14.76 -15.42 3.13
CA LYS A 154 13.39 -15.20 2.65
C LYS A 154 12.36 -15.52 3.73
N SER A 155 11.48 -14.57 4.00
CA SER A 155 10.27 -14.74 4.82
C SER A 155 9.25 -15.68 4.17
N LYS A 156 8.24 -16.10 4.93
CA LYS A 156 7.13 -16.94 4.43
C LYS A 156 6.32 -16.28 3.31
N TRP A 157 6.39 -14.96 3.15
CA TRP A 157 5.69 -14.21 2.11
C TRP A 157 6.54 -14.13 0.83
N GLU A 158 7.81 -13.77 0.97
CA GLU A 158 8.78 -13.67 -0.13
C GLU A 158 9.00 -15.03 -0.83
N ARG A 159 8.81 -16.15 -0.11
CA ARG A 159 8.81 -17.51 -0.70
C ARG A 159 7.60 -17.80 -1.60
N LYS A 160 6.51 -17.03 -1.52
CA LYS A 160 5.27 -17.32 -2.28
C LYS A 160 5.26 -16.72 -3.68
N ASP A 161 5.95 -15.61 -3.90
CA ASP A 161 6.08 -14.93 -5.18
C ASP A 161 7.36 -14.09 -5.18
N ARG A 162 8.16 -14.20 -6.25
CA ARG A 162 9.46 -13.51 -6.38
C ARG A 162 9.38 -11.99 -6.40
N ARG A 163 8.19 -11.43 -6.62
CA ARG A 163 7.93 -9.99 -6.63
C ARG A 163 7.66 -9.44 -5.23
N ILE A 164 7.44 -10.30 -4.24
CA ILE A 164 7.12 -9.87 -2.88
C ILE A 164 8.41 -9.53 -2.13
N ALA A 165 8.50 -8.33 -1.56
CA ALA A 165 9.52 -7.94 -0.59
C ALA A 165 8.88 -7.60 0.76
N LEU A 166 9.44 -8.09 1.86
CA LEU A 166 9.03 -7.73 3.22
C LEU A 166 9.96 -6.65 3.79
N LEU A 167 9.40 -5.50 4.13
CA LEU A 167 10.13 -4.40 4.75
C LEU A 167 9.68 -4.24 6.21
N ASN A 168 10.55 -4.57 7.16
CA ASN A 168 10.30 -4.37 8.59
C ASN A 168 10.86 -3.01 9.00
N ILE A 169 9.98 -2.10 9.43
CA ILE A 169 10.35 -0.74 9.83
C ILE A 169 10.05 -0.56 11.32
N GLN A 170 11.08 -0.24 12.10
CA GLN A 170 10.91 0.13 13.50
C GLN A 170 10.25 1.52 13.58
N SER A 171 9.03 1.60 14.09
CA SER A 171 8.29 2.85 14.15
C SER A 171 7.18 2.82 15.21
N PRO A 172 7.00 3.89 16.01
CA PRO A 172 5.86 4.00 16.90
C PRO A 172 4.56 4.19 16.11
N LYS A 173 3.44 3.70 16.65
CA LYS A 173 2.11 3.80 15.98
C LYS A 173 1.71 5.26 15.68
N SER A 174 2.13 6.21 16.50
CA SER A 174 1.86 7.64 16.31
C SER A 174 2.61 8.26 15.12
N ALA A 175 3.67 7.62 14.61
CA ALA A 175 4.46 8.13 13.49
C ALA A 175 3.84 7.87 12.12
N ILE A 176 2.61 7.32 12.06
CA ILE A 176 1.85 7.09 10.82
C ILE A 176 1.89 8.32 9.91
N TYR A 177 1.50 9.50 10.41
CA TYR A 177 1.44 10.72 9.60
C TYR A 177 2.80 11.22 9.12
N HIS A 178 3.87 10.95 9.88
CA HIS A 178 5.23 11.27 9.43
C HIS A 178 5.64 10.38 8.25
N VAL A 179 5.26 9.11 8.27
CA VAL A 179 5.48 8.21 7.13
C VAL A 179 4.69 8.66 5.90
N TRP A 180 3.47 9.23 6.08
CA TRP A 180 2.71 9.81 4.96
C TRP A 180 3.49 10.91 4.27
N GLY A 181 4.00 11.85 5.07
CA GLY A 181 4.80 12.96 4.58
C GLY A 181 6.04 12.47 3.86
N ARG A 182 6.79 11.52 4.43
CA ARG A 182 8.03 11.01 3.82
C ARG A 182 7.78 10.27 2.51
N ASN A 183 6.76 9.42 2.43
CA ASN A 183 6.41 8.73 1.18
C ASN A 183 5.88 9.67 0.11
N ALA A 184 4.98 10.60 0.47
CA ALA A 184 4.38 11.53 -0.48
C ALA A 184 5.39 12.54 -1.05
N THR A 185 6.40 12.91 -0.27
CA THR A 185 7.47 13.82 -0.68
C THR A 185 8.65 13.12 -1.35
N GLY A 186 8.66 11.77 -1.37
CA GLY A 186 9.79 11.00 -1.86
C GLY A 186 11.04 11.05 -0.96
N SER A 187 10.90 11.54 0.28
CA SER A 187 11.99 11.57 1.26
C SER A 187 12.39 10.17 1.76
N GLU A 188 11.49 9.20 1.63
CA GLU A 188 11.74 7.79 1.89
C GLU A 188 11.18 6.99 0.70
N ASP A 189 12.07 6.45 -0.13
CA ASP A 189 11.67 5.65 -1.29
C ASP A 189 11.54 4.17 -0.88
N ILE A 190 10.36 3.83 -0.38
CA ILE A 190 10.01 2.43 -0.03
C ILE A 190 10.15 1.48 -1.22
N TRP A 191 10.02 1.98 -2.46
CA TRP A 191 10.14 1.17 -3.67
C TRP A 191 11.59 0.77 -3.91
N GLU A 192 12.51 1.70 -3.71
CA GLU A 192 13.94 1.43 -3.76
C GLU A 192 14.39 0.47 -2.65
N LEU A 193 13.91 0.66 -1.42
CA LEU A 193 14.15 -0.30 -0.32
C LEU A 193 13.64 -1.70 -0.67
N GLY A 194 12.46 -1.78 -1.28
CA GLY A 194 11.88 -3.01 -1.76
C GLY A 194 12.70 -3.71 -2.84
N ARG A 195 13.18 -2.95 -3.83
CA ARG A 195 14.07 -3.48 -4.89
C ARG A 195 15.36 -4.03 -4.31
N ARG A 196 16.01 -3.28 -3.41
CA ARG A 196 17.22 -3.74 -2.71
C ARG A 196 16.96 -5.00 -1.92
N ARG A 197 15.84 -5.06 -1.20
CA ARG A 197 15.44 -6.27 -0.47
C ARG A 197 15.31 -7.48 -1.39
N LEU A 198 14.72 -7.33 -2.57
CA LEU A 198 14.65 -8.43 -3.55
C LEU A 198 16.03 -8.85 -4.07
N GLN A 199 16.96 -7.91 -4.23
CA GLN A 199 18.35 -8.20 -4.61
C GLN A 199 19.09 -8.96 -3.51
N ASP A 200 18.92 -8.56 -2.24
CA ASP A 200 19.60 -9.19 -1.09
C ASP A 200 19.20 -10.66 -0.88
N ILE A 201 17.98 -11.02 -1.29
CA ILE A 201 17.42 -12.38 -1.18
C ILE A 201 17.40 -13.15 -2.50
N ALA A 202 17.85 -12.57 -3.62
CA ALA A 202 17.83 -13.22 -4.93
C ALA A 202 18.72 -14.48 -4.91
#